data_AF-A0A422PZ81-F1
#
_entry.id   AF-A0A422PZ81-F1
#
_cell.length_a   1.000
_cell.length_b   1.000
_cell.length_c   1.000
_cell.angle_alpha   90.00
_cell.angle_beta   90.00
_cell.angle_gamma   90.00
#
_symmetry.space_group_name_H-M   'P 1'
#
loop_
_entity.id
_entity.type
_entity.pdbx_description
1 polymer ?
#
loop_
_entity_poly.entity_id
_entity_poly.type
_entity_poly.pdbx_seq_one_letter_code
_entity_poly.pdbx_strand_id
1 'polypeptide(L)'
;MSAALQCVALLLFVSCQCPGLVSADAGGATVAALRRLREAVARHDVDEVNRVLRGQSLQRQLAFRAPSPLYWVANERTDSEDLLRITQALLDYFGESNYDYDRFHPLTRAARHHLGGVMAVLLNWPGTIKEVHARYLWCEDLLSLPESVRVIITPESPRCFREFIRVVDSEESELAKAARQHQRGAEDAVVEEFDWSNPFLNPPPGQKPNMKHFVMNPRAFVDFFEAVAYYFLGEWPPFYTTVYSAIVFAFNFLACVVFFGASRRRRR
;
A
#
# COMPACT_ATOMS: atom_id res chain seq x y z
N MET A 1 -19.07 20.12 -44.20
CA MET A 1 -18.98 18.87 -43.43
C MET A 1 -20.38 18.43 -43.03
N SER A 2 -20.70 17.14 -43.22
CA SER A 2 -21.99 16.56 -42.82
C SER A 2 -22.16 16.64 -41.29
N ALA A 3 -23.39 16.94 -40.82
CA ALA A 3 -23.71 16.97 -39.38
C ALA A 3 -23.37 15.66 -38.66
N ALA A 4 -23.38 14.54 -39.38
CA ALA A 4 -22.95 13.25 -38.86
C ALA A 4 -21.45 13.22 -38.53
N LEU A 5 -20.60 13.85 -39.36
CA LEU A 5 -19.15 13.90 -39.13
C LEU A 5 -18.81 14.76 -37.90
N GLN A 6 -19.60 15.80 -37.65
CA GLN A 6 -19.42 16.68 -36.49
C GLN A 6 -19.91 16.02 -35.19
N CYS A 7 -21.01 15.26 -35.22
CA CYS A 7 -21.43 14.44 -34.08
C CYS A 7 -20.44 13.33 -33.76
N VAL A 8 -19.84 12.69 -34.78
CA VAL A 8 -18.79 11.67 -34.58
C VAL A 8 -17.52 12.29 -33.98
N ALA A 9 -17.11 13.48 -34.45
CA ALA A 9 -15.99 14.21 -33.86
C ALA A 9 -16.27 14.61 -32.40
N LEU A 10 -17.50 15.03 -32.08
CA LEU A 10 -17.92 15.38 -30.72
C LEU A 10 -17.96 14.15 -29.80
N LEU A 11 -18.47 13.01 -30.29
CA LEU A 11 -18.46 11.74 -29.57
C LEU A 11 -17.04 11.24 -29.33
N LEU A 12 -16.13 11.39 -30.31
CA LEU A 12 -14.71 11.07 -30.14
C LEU A 12 -14.03 11.99 -29.13
N PHE A 13 -14.40 13.27 -29.11
CA PHE A 13 -13.90 14.22 -28.10
C PHE A 13 -14.40 13.86 -26.70
N VAL A 14 -15.68 13.50 -26.54
CA VAL A 14 -16.26 13.02 -25.28
C VAL A 14 -15.61 11.69 -24.85
N SER A 15 -15.31 10.80 -25.79
CA SER A 15 -14.61 9.54 -25.53
C SER A 15 -13.17 9.75 -25.07
N CYS A 16 -12.49 10.78 -25.60
CA CYS A 16 -11.14 11.18 -25.17
C CYS A 16 -11.11 11.92 -23.83
N GLN A 17 -12.25 12.38 -23.33
CA GLN A 17 -12.39 13.01 -22.01
C GLN A 17 -12.85 12.04 -20.91
N CYS A 18 -12.98 10.74 -21.20
CA CYS A 18 -13.02 9.71 -20.16
C CYS A 18 -11.59 9.46 -19.66
N PRO A 19 -11.22 9.83 -18.42
CA PRO A 19 -9.94 9.46 -17.82
C PRO A 19 -9.97 8.01 -17.32
N GLY A 20 -10.57 7.11 -18.11
CA GLY A 20 -10.71 5.68 -17.80
C GLY A 20 -9.64 4.79 -18.43
N LEU A 21 -8.69 5.37 -19.16
CA LEU A 21 -7.53 4.67 -19.73
C LEU A 21 -6.21 5.33 -19.27
N VAL A 22 -6.18 5.76 -18.00
CA VAL A 22 -4.92 6.02 -17.30
C VAL A 22 -4.29 4.67 -17.00
N SER A 23 -3.23 4.34 -17.75
CA SER A 23 -2.21 3.32 -17.48
C SER A 23 -2.57 2.26 -16.42
N ALA A 24 -3.27 1.21 -16.85
CA ALA A 24 -3.52 0.02 -16.04
C ALA A 24 -2.25 -0.81 -15.76
N ASP A 25 -1.12 -0.48 -16.37
CA ASP A 25 0.07 -1.34 -16.37
C ASP A 25 0.92 -1.23 -15.09
N ALA A 26 1.01 -0.07 -14.42
CA ALA A 26 1.89 0.04 -13.25
C ALA A 26 1.21 -0.41 -11.94
N GLY A 27 -0.04 0.02 -11.71
CA GLY A 27 -0.80 -0.34 -10.51
C GLY A 27 -1.40 -1.75 -10.58
N GLY A 28 -1.95 -2.13 -11.74
CA GLY A 28 -2.57 -3.44 -11.95
C GLY A 28 -1.57 -4.59 -11.93
N ALA A 29 -0.41 -4.43 -12.59
CA ALA A 29 0.63 -5.45 -12.60
C ALA A 29 1.20 -5.70 -11.20
N THR A 30 1.33 -4.66 -10.36
CA THR A 30 1.91 -4.83 -9.03
C THR A 30 0.93 -5.47 -8.04
N VAL A 31 -0.35 -5.10 -8.09
CA VAL A 31 -1.40 -5.79 -7.31
C VAL A 31 -1.51 -7.26 -7.75
N ALA A 32 -1.46 -7.53 -9.05
CA ALA A 32 -1.47 -8.89 -9.58
C ALA A 32 -0.24 -9.69 -9.12
N ALA A 33 0.95 -9.10 -9.12
CA ALA A 33 2.18 -9.75 -8.69
C ALA A 33 2.17 -10.03 -7.17
N LEU A 34 1.63 -9.12 -6.35
CA LEU A 34 1.45 -9.33 -4.91
C LEU A 34 0.43 -10.44 -4.61
N ARG A 35 -0.68 -10.46 -5.34
CA ARG A 35 -1.66 -11.53 -5.24
C ARG A 35 -1.03 -12.88 -5.60
N ARG A 36 -0.25 -12.90 -6.69
CA ARG A 36 0.49 -14.08 -7.14
C ARG A 36 1.53 -14.55 -6.12
N LEU A 37 2.26 -13.63 -5.51
CA LEU A 37 3.21 -13.95 -4.43
C LEU A 37 2.49 -14.60 -3.24
N ARG A 38 1.37 -14.02 -2.80
CA ARG A 38 0.57 -14.57 -1.70
C ARG A 38 0.01 -15.95 -2.04
N GLU A 39 -0.50 -16.14 -3.25
CA GLU A 39 -0.99 -17.44 -3.74
C GLU A 39 0.14 -18.47 -3.88
N ALA A 40 1.36 -18.04 -4.22
CA ALA A 40 2.54 -18.92 -4.26
C ALA A 40 2.94 -19.36 -2.85
N VAL A 41 2.99 -18.43 -1.89
CA VAL A 41 3.23 -18.74 -0.47
C VAL A 41 2.20 -19.74 0.05
N ALA A 42 0.91 -19.50 -0.18
CA ALA A 42 -0.17 -20.39 0.29
C ALA A 42 -0.16 -21.78 -0.38
N ARG A 43 0.46 -21.91 -1.55
CA ARG A 43 0.66 -23.20 -2.25
C ARG A 43 2.03 -23.83 -1.99
N HIS A 44 2.86 -23.17 -1.18
CA HIS A 44 4.24 -23.56 -0.91
C HIS A 44 5.07 -23.69 -2.21
N ASP A 45 4.76 -22.87 -3.23
CA ASP A 45 5.39 -22.88 -4.55
C ASP A 45 6.67 -22.02 -4.55
N VAL A 46 7.78 -22.64 -4.20
CA VAL A 46 9.10 -22.00 -4.09
C VAL A 46 9.53 -21.35 -5.41
N ASP A 47 9.27 -22.02 -6.54
CA ASP A 47 9.68 -21.56 -7.87
C ASP A 47 8.91 -20.31 -8.28
N GLU A 48 7.59 -20.27 -8.03
CA GLU A 48 6.78 -19.08 -8.27
C GLU A 48 7.17 -17.93 -7.34
N VAL A 49 7.43 -18.17 -6.05
CA VAL A 49 7.93 -17.12 -5.15
C VAL A 49 9.21 -16.50 -5.70
N ASN A 50 10.21 -17.32 -6.03
CA ASN A 50 11.48 -16.85 -6.57
C ASN A 50 11.32 -16.10 -7.89
N ARG A 51 10.44 -16.57 -8.77
CA ARG A 51 10.14 -15.91 -10.06
C ARG A 51 9.54 -14.53 -9.83
N VAL A 52 8.61 -14.41 -8.89
CA VAL A 52 7.93 -13.15 -8.57
C VAL A 52 8.90 -12.17 -7.89
N LEU A 53 9.75 -12.63 -6.97
CA LEU A 53 10.75 -11.78 -6.29
C LEU A 53 11.81 -11.21 -7.24
N ARG A 54 12.21 -11.97 -8.28
CA ARG A 54 13.16 -11.48 -9.32
C ARG A 54 12.59 -10.34 -10.18
N GLY A 55 11.29 -10.06 -10.12
CA GLY A 55 10.66 -8.95 -10.83
C GLY A 55 10.99 -7.58 -10.22
N GLN A 56 11.56 -6.66 -11.00
CA GLN A 56 11.95 -5.31 -10.54
C GLN A 56 10.76 -4.44 -10.08
N SER A 57 9.52 -4.79 -10.45
CA SER A 57 8.32 -4.02 -10.10
C SER A 57 7.90 -4.12 -8.62
N LEU A 58 8.35 -5.15 -7.91
CA LEU A 58 7.89 -5.49 -6.57
C LEU A 58 8.70 -4.84 -5.43
N GLN A 59 9.99 -4.57 -5.68
CA GLN A 59 10.95 -4.16 -4.65
C GLN A 59 10.52 -2.90 -3.88
N ARG A 60 10.01 -1.86 -4.59
CA ARG A 60 9.62 -0.59 -3.94
C ARG A 60 8.29 -0.64 -3.20
N GLN A 61 7.35 -1.51 -3.61
CA GLN A 61 6.00 -1.54 -3.01
C GLN A 61 5.89 -2.50 -1.82
N LEU A 62 6.83 -3.42 -1.69
CA LEU A 62 6.84 -4.40 -0.60
C LEU A 62 7.51 -3.88 0.68
N ALA A 63 8.50 -2.99 0.56
CA ALA A 63 9.26 -2.47 1.70
C ALA A 63 8.39 -1.74 2.75
N PHE A 64 7.22 -1.23 2.36
CA PHE A 64 6.33 -0.43 3.21
C PHE A 64 4.95 -1.07 3.44
N ARG A 65 4.74 -2.34 3.06
CA ARG A 65 3.42 -2.98 3.15
C ARG A 65 3.21 -3.65 4.51
N ALA A 66 2.10 -3.30 5.16
CA ALA A 66 1.56 -4.02 6.30
C ALA A 66 0.31 -4.86 5.90
N PRO A 67 0.22 -6.15 6.24
CA PRO A 67 1.29 -6.97 6.83
C PRO A 67 2.35 -7.35 5.76
N SER A 68 3.59 -7.56 6.22
CA SER A 68 4.71 -7.99 5.39
C SER A 68 4.46 -9.39 4.77
N PRO A 69 5.07 -9.73 3.62
CA PRO A 69 5.01 -11.09 3.08
C PRO A 69 5.52 -12.16 4.05
N LEU A 70 6.44 -11.82 4.97
CA LEU A 70 6.88 -12.75 6.01
C LEU A 70 5.74 -13.13 6.98
N TYR A 71 4.78 -12.23 7.19
CA TYR A 71 3.57 -12.57 7.94
C TYR A 71 2.70 -13.60 7.20
N TRP A 72 2.68 -13.61 5.85
CA TRP A 72 1.89 -14.60 5.11
C TRP A 72 2.42 -16.00 5.36
N VAL A 73 3.73 -16.18 5.27
CA VAL A 73 4.41 -17.43 5.63
C VAL A 73 4.12 -17.81 7.08
N ALA A 74 4.31 -16.88 8.00
CA ALA A 74 4.10 -17.13 9.42
C ALA A 74 2.62 -17.40 9.78
N ASN A 75 1.68 -17.07 8.90
CA ASN A 75 0.24 -17.28 9.07
C ASN A 75 -0.26 -18.58 8.41
N GLU A 76 0.62 -19.35 7.77
CA GLU A 76 0.27 -20.68 7.28
C GLU A 76 -0.03 -21.64 8.43
N ARG A 77 -0.75 -22.72 8.11
CA ARG A 77 -1.19 -23.71 9.12
C ARG A 77 -0.30 -24.96 9.18
N THR A 78 0.53 -25.14 8.17
CA THR A 78 1.33 -26.36 8.00
C THR A 78 2.78 -25.98 7.79
N ASP A 79 3.65 -26.57 8.57
CA ASP A 79 5.08 -26.41 8.40
C ASP A 79 5.60 -27.36 7.30
N SER A 80 6.55 -26.91 6.48
CA SER A 80 7.11 -27.72 5.39
C SER A 80 8.45 -27.18 4.91
N GLU A 81 9.31 -28.04 4.36
CA GLU A 81 10.61 -27.61 3.82
C GLU A 81 10.49 -26.49 2.77
N ASP A 82 9.45 -26.53 1.94
CA ASP A 82 9.21 -25.50 0.93
C ASP A 82 8.84 -24.17 1.57
N LEU A 83 8.07 -24.18 2.66
CA LEU A 83 7.75 -22.97 3.42
C LEU A 83 9.01 -22.37 4.08
N LEU A 84 9.95 -23.21 4.53
CA LEU A 84 11.24 -22.77 5.06
C LEU A 84 12.08 -22.10 3.96
N ARG A 85 12.15 -22.71 2.77
CA ARG A 85 12.85 -22.13 1.61
C ARG A 85 12.25 -20.80 1.18
N ILE A 86 10.92 -20.69 1.20
CA ILE A 86 10.19 -19.45 0.94
C ILE A 86 10.53 -18.40 2.01
N THR A 87 10.55 -18.78 3.28
CA THR A 87 10.93 -17.89 4.39
C THR A 87 12.32 -17.30 4.16
N GLN A 88 13.30 -18.16 3.84
CA GLN A 88 14.67 -17.75 3.54
C GLN A 88 14.73 -16.80 2.34
N ALA A 89 14.04 -17.14 1.24
CA ALA A 89 14.02 -16.30 0.04
C ALA A 89 13.43 -14.89 0.31
N LEU A 90 12.40 -14.80 1.14
CA LEU A 90 11.83 -13.52 1.54
C LEU A 90 12.78 -12.73 2.45
N LEU A 91 13.44 -13.39 3.41
CA LEU A 91 14.44 -12.74 4.27
C LEU A 91 15.63 -12.20 3.45
N ASP A 92 16.16 -13.00 2.52
CA ASP A 92 17.26 -12.60 1.64
C ASP A 92 16.87 -11.40 0.76
N TYR A 93 15.61 -11.35 0.33
CA TYR A 93 15.11 -10.27 -0.52
C TYR A 93 14.82 -8.97 0.23
N PHE A 94 14.25 -9.06 1.45
CA PHE A 94 13.87 -7.88 2.22
C PHE A 94 14.96 -7.37 3.17
N GLY A 95 15.86 -8.25 3.61
CA GLY A 95 16.93 -7.91 4.54
C GLY A 95 16.50 -7.69 5.99
N GLU A 96 15.21 -7.85 6.30
CA GLU A 96 14.66 -7.60 7.64
C GLU A 96 13.67 -8.71 8.04
N SER A 97 13.75 -9.14 9.31
CA SER A 97 12.88 -10.16 9.89
C SER A 97 11.79 -9.59 10.81
N ASN A 98 12.02 -8.40 11.37
CA ASN A 98 11.13 -7.76 12.35
C ASN A 98 10.16 -6.80 11.64
N TYR A 99 9.32 -7.34 10.75
CA TYR A 99 8.26 -6.54 10.14
C TYR A 99 7.03 -6.54 11.05
N ASP A 100 6.44 -5.36 11.26
CA ASP A 100 5.27 -5.16 12.12
C ASP A 100 5.54 -5.58 13.57
N TYR A 101 5.78 -4.60 14.43
CA TYR A 101 6.22 -4.81 15.80
C TYR A 101 5.10 -5.23 16.78
N ASP A 102 3.92 -5.53 16.24
CA ASP A 102 2.72 -5.80 17.04
C ASP A 102 1.93 -7.02 16.52
N ARG A 103 0.70 -6.81 16.02
CA ARG A 103 -0.24 -7.89 15.65
C ARG A 103 0.32 -8.80 14.56
N PHE A 104 1.11 -8.25 13.64
CA PHE A 104 1.57 -8.99 12.47
C PHE A 104 3.04 -9.43 12.58
N HIS A 105 3.62 -9.38 13.79
CA HIS A 105 4.99 -9.82 14.03
C HIS A 105 5.20 -11.29 13.61
N PRO A 106 6.09 -11.58 12.64
CA PRO A 106 6.25 -12.91 12.05
C PRO A 106 6.58 -13.99 13.06
N LEU A 107 7.49 -13.75 14.01
CA LEU A 107 7.86 -14.76 15.00
C LEU A 107 6.70 -15.05 15.97
N THR A 108 5.95 -14.03 16.39
CA THR A 108 4.74 -14.21 17.22
C THR A 108 3.71 -15.05 16.48
N ARG A 109 3.52 -14.78 15.18
CA ARG A 109 2.53 -15.50 14.38
C ARG A 109 2.95 -16.95 14.09
N ALA A 110 4.23 -17.18 13.80
CA ALA A 110 4.77 -18.52 13.59
C ALA A 110 4.66 -19.38 14.85
N ALA A 111 4.92 -18.79 16.04
CA ALA A 111 4.71 -19.45 17.32
C ALA A 111 3.24 -19.85 17.53
N ARG A 112 2.31 -18.95 17.19
CA ARG A 112 0.86 -19.19 17.31
C ARG A 112 0.35 -20.36 16.45
N HIS A 113 1.01 -20.63 15.33
CA HIS A 113 0.65 -21.72 14.42
C HIS A 113 1.59 -22.92 14.51
N HIS A 114 2.47 -22.95 15.52
CA HIS A 114 3.46 -24.02 15.75
C HIS A 114 4.35 -24.33 14.53
N LEU A 115 4.72 -23.31 13.75
CA LEU A 115 5.57 -23.46 12.56
C LEU A 115 7.06 -23.53 12.97
N GLY A 116 7.46 -24.63 13.60
CA GLY A 116 8.78 -24.77 14.24
C GLY A 116 9.97 -24.52 13.31
N GLY A 117 9.91 -24.99 12.06
CA GLY A 117 10.95 -24.76 11.06
C GLY A 117 10.99 -23.31 10.57
N VAL A 118 9.84 -22.66 10.35
CA VAL A 118 9.77 -21.22 10.07
C VAL A 118 10.35 -20.41 11.23
N MET A 119 10.01 -20.77 12.48
CA MET A 119 10.59 -20.14 13.67
C MET A 119 12.11 -20.30 13.71
N ALA A 120 12.63 -21.49 13.39
CA ALA A 120 14.08 -21.73 13.36
C ALA A 120 14.78 -20.84 12.32
N VAL A 121 14.21 -20.70 11.11
CA VAL A 121 14.75 -19.81 10.08
C VAL A 121 14.75 -18.35 10.55
N LEU A 122 13.64 -17.87 11.11
CA LEU A 122 13.55 -16.50 11.64
C LEU A 122 14.55 -16.24 12.77
N LEU A 123 14.68 -17.17 13.72
CA LEU A 123 15.58 -17.02 14.88
C LEU A 123 17.07 -17.07 14.53
N ASN A 124 17.41 -17.72 13.42
CA ASN A 124 18.77 -17.79 12.88
C ASN A 124 19.12 -16.56 12.02
N TRP A 125 18.12 -15.78 11.57
CA TRP A 125 18.38 -14.57 10.80
C TRP A 125 19.04 -13.48 11.67
N PRO A 126 20.11 -12.82 11.18
CA PRO A 126 20.77 -11.74 11.91
C PRO A 126 19.81 -10.58 12.20
N GLY A 127 19.81 -10.10 13.45
CA GLY A 127 18.99 -8.95 13.85
C GLY A 127 17.54 -9.28 14.23
N THR A 128 17.10 -10.54 14.14
CA THR A 128 15.77 -10.93 14.65
C THR A 128 15.66 -10.68 16.15
N ILE A 129 14.64 -9.92 16.55
CA ILE A 129 14.31 -9.70 17.95
C ILE A 129 13.59 -10.96 18.45
N LYS A 130 14.22 -11.65 19.41
CA LYS A 130 13.77 -12.95 19.92
C LYS A 130 12.68 -12.81 20.98
N GLU A 131 11.65 -12.04 20.66
CA GLU A 131 10.52 -11.77 21.54
C GLU A 131 9.21 -12.08 20.83
N VAL A 132 8.19 -12.49 21.59
CA VAL A 132 6.84 -12.74 21.09
C VAL A 132 5.80 -12.13 22.03
N HIS A 133 4.68 -11.66 21.49
CA HIS A 133 3.62 -11.02 22.27
C HIS A 133 2.64 -12.05 22.86
N ALA A 134 2.60 -12.20 24.18
CA ALA A 134 1.69 -13.13 24.86
C ALA A 134 0.22 -12.88 24.54
N ARG A 135 -0.18 -11.62 24.35
CA ARG A 135 -1.56 -11.22 24.04
C ARG A 135 -2.13 -11.84 22.75
N TYR A 136 -1.27 -12.37 21.88
CA TYR A 136 -1.65 -13.01 20.62
C TYR A 136 -1.42 -14.52 20.60
N LEU A 137 -0.98 -15.09 21.72
CA LEU A 137 -0.74 -16.51 21.91
C LEU A 137 -1.82 -17.13 22.80
N TRP A 138 -2.03 -18.43 22.64
CA TRP A 138 -2.78 -19.25 23.59
C TRP A 138 -1.81 -19.97 24.52
N CYS A 139 -2.30 -20.43 25.67
CA CYS A 139 -1.47 -21.10 26.67
C CYS A 139 -0.79 -22.37 26.16
N GLU A 140 -1.40 -23.06 25.19
CA GLU A 140 -0.82 -24.25 24.55
C GLU A 140 0.44 -23.92 23.72
N ASP A 141 0.57 -22.70 23.22
CA ASP A 141 1.71 -22.27 22.38
C ASP A 141 3.02 -22.22 23.16
N LEU A 142 2.95 -22.09 24.50
CA LEU A 142 4.11 -22.06 25.38
C LEU A 142 5.02 -23.27 25.20
N LEU A 143 4.44 -24.45 24.95
CA LEU A 143 5.18 -25.71 24.81
C LEU A 143 6.05 -25.74 23.54
N SER A 144 5.67 -24.97 22.52
CA SER A 144 6.40 -24.89 21.25
C SER A 144 7.44 -23.76 21.20
N LEU A 145 7.53 -22.92 22.23
CA LEU A 145 8.44 -21.77 22.22
C LEU A 145 9.90 -22.20 22.48
N PRO A 146 10.83 -21.99 21.52
CA PRO A 146 12.25 -22.28 21.69
C PRO A 146 12.84 -21.53 22.86
N GLU A 147 13.84 -22.10 23.54
CA GLU A 147 14.48 -21.54 24.76
C GLU A 147 15.04 -20.12 24.57
N SER A 148 15.46 -19.78 23.36
CA SER A 148 16.01 -18.47 23.02
C SER A 148 14.97 -17.35 22.94
N VAL A 149 13.67 -17.67 22.96
CA VAL A 149 12.57 -16.71 22.80
C VAL A 149 12.08 -16.21 24.17
N ARG A 150 11.87 -14.90 24.30
CA ARG A 150 11.23 -14.30 25.47
C ARG A 150 9.79 -13.91 25.14
N VAL A 151 8.94 -13.87 26.16
CA VAL A 151 7.52 -13.55 26.01
C VAL A 151 7.24 -12.17 26.61
N ILE A 152 6.69 -11.28 25.80
CA ILE A 152 6.25 -9.95 26.22
C ILE A 152 4.89 -10.07 26.87
N ILE A 153 4.77 -9.60 28.11
CA ILE A 153 3.49 -9.55 28.82
C ILE A 153 2.91 -8.13 28.85
N THR A 154 1.59 -8.08 28.73
CA THR A 154 0.76 -6.89 28.89
C THR A 154 -0.42 -7.22 29.82
N PRO A 155 -1.15 -6.23 30.34
CA PRO A 155 -2.34 -6.49 31.18
C PRO A 155 -3.38 -7.41 30.53
N GLU A 156 -3.48 -7.40 29.20
CA GLU A 156 -4.41 -8.22 28.40
C GLU A 156 -3.91 -9.66 28.15
N SER A 157 -2.68 -9.97 28.57
CA SER A 157 -2.07 -11.28 28.30
C SER A 157 -2.72 -12.40 29.12
N PRO A 158 -2.86 -13.62 28.55
CA PRO A 158 -3.43 -14.75 29.28
C PRO A 158 -2.63 -15.10 30.54
N ARG A 159 -3.32 -15.54 31.60
CA ARG A 159 -2.71 -15.77 32.94
C ARG A 159 -1.55 -16.76 32.93
N CYS A 160 -1.59 -17.79 32.09
CA CYS A 160 -0.54 -18.80 31.98
C CYS A 160 0.84 -18.25 31.64
N PHE A 161 0.91 -17.08 30.98
CA PHE A 161 2.19 -16.44 30.65
C PHE A 161 2.80 -15.69 31.84
N ARG A 162 2.05 -15.41 32.92
CA ARG A 162 2.56 -14.66 34.08
C ARG A 162 3.55 -15.46 34.93
N GLU A 163 3.43 -16.79 34.91
CA GLU A 163 4.29 -17.72 35.64
C GLU A 163 5.41 -18.30 34.77
N PHE A 164 5.51 -17.84 33.51
CA PHE A 164 6.54 -18.29 32.59
C PHE A 164 7.90 -17.67 32.94
N ILE A 165 8.98 -18.44 32.84
CA ILE A 165 10.31 -18.05 33.35
C ILE A 165 10.97 -16.96 32.47
N ARG A 166 10.64 -16.93 31.17
CA ARG A 166 11.32 -16.07 30.17
C ARG A 166 10.42 -14.90 29.75
N VAL A 167 9.90 -14.19 30.74
CA VAL A 167 8.96 -13.10 30.55
C VAL A 167 9.68 -11.75 30.58
N VAL A 168 9.20 -10.81 29.76
CA VAL A 168 9.68 -9.44 29.68
C VAL A 168 8.47 -8.51 29.73
N ASP A 169 8.55 -7.46 30.54
CA ASP A 169 7.52 -6.43 30.55
C ASP A 169 7.56 -5.59 29.26
N SER A 170 6.40 -5.15 28.78
CA SER A 170 6.27 -4.36 27.54
C SER A 170 7.17 -3.12 27.51
N GLU A 171 7.43 -2.49 28.66
CA GLU A 171 8.29 -1.30 28.74
C GLU A 171 9.76 -1.60 28.42
N GLU A 172 10.22 -2.79 28.80
CA GLU A 172 11.60 -3.28 28.64
C GLU A 172 11.82 -4.03 27.33
N SER A 173 10.74 -4.45 26.67
CA SER A 173 10.75 -5.20 25.41
C SER A 173 11.54 -4.51 24.31
N GLU A 174 12.44 -5.27 23.69
CA GLU A 174 13.18 -4.84 22.49
C GLU A 174 12.24 -4.66 21.29
N LEU A 175 11.21 -5.49 21.14
CA LEU A 175 10.17 -5.29 20.11
C LEU A 175 9.40 -3.99 20.33
N ALA A 176 9.01 -3.69 21.57
CA ALA A 176 8.31 -2.44 21.88
C ALA A 176 9.21 -1.21 21.73
N LYS A 177 10.52 -1.32 21.99
CA LYS A 177 11.51 -0.27 21.68
C LYS A 177 11.64 -0.07 20.17
N ALA A 178 11.79 -1.15 19.40
CA ALA A 178 11.89 -1.08 17.95
C ALA A 178 10.58 -0.56 17.31
N ALA A 179 9.41 -0.91 17.86
CA ALA A 179 8.12 -0.33 17.47
C ALA A 179 8.12 1.19 17.64
N ARG A 180 8.53 1.68 18.82
CA ARG A 180 8.62 3.11 19.14
C ARG A 180 9.65 3.81 18.26
N GLN A 181 10.78 3.20 17.97
CA GLN A 181 11.81 3.75 17.08
C GLN A 181 11.35 3.78 15.62
N HIS A 182 10.61 2.77 15.16
CA HIS A 182 10.05 2.75 13.81
C HIS A 182 8.91 3.76 13.67
N GLN A 183 8.06 3.92 14.69
CA GLN A 183 7.06 4.97 14.75
C GLN A 183 7.71 6.36 14.76
N ARG A 184 8.72 6.57 15.61
CA ARG A 184 9.49 7.83 15.65
C ARG A 184 10.28 8.07 14.37
N GLY A 185 10.84 7.04 13.73
CA GLY A 185 11.53 7.14 12.45
C GLY A 185 10.57 7.37 11.28
N ALA A 186 9.32 6.91 11.38
CA ALA A 186 8.24 7.25 10.46
C ALA A 186 7.67 8.66 10.73
N GLU A 187 7.71 9.13 11.98
CA GLU A 187 7.37 10.50 12.40
C GLU A 187 8.51 11.51 12.10
N ASP A 188 9.77 11.10 12.16
CA ASP A 188 10.94 11.88 11.71
C ASP A 188 11.09 11.79 10.17
N ALA A 189 10.45 10.79 9.55
CA ALA A 189 10.10 10.76 8.13
C ALA A 189 8.71 11.38 7.88
N VAL A 190 8.26 12.30 8.75
CA VAL A 190 7.53 13.46 8.27
C VAL A 190 8.48 14.14 7.28
N VAL A 191 8.30 13.77 6.01
CA VAL A 191 8.56 14.65 4.87
C VAL A 191 8.17 16.02 5.37
N GLU A 192 9.14 16.93 5.56
CA GLU A 192 8.82 18.35 5.74
C GLU A 192 7.75 18.64 4.71
N GLU A 193 6.50 18.84 5.15
CA GLU A 193 5.36 18.88 4.25
C GLU A 193 5.69 20.03 3.32
N PHE A 194 6.02 19.69 2.07
CA PHE A 194 6.60 20.65 1.15
C PHE A 194 5.69 21.87 1.17
N ASP A 195 6.24 23.04 1.49
CA ASP A 195 5.42 24.23 1.70
C ASP A 195 4.77 24.65 0.39
N TRP A 196 3.58 24.09 0.15
CA TRP A 196 2.77 24.34 -1.03
C TRP A 196 2.24 25.77 -1.08
N SER A 197 2.36 26.53 0.01
CA SER A 197 2.02 27.96 0.02
C SER A 197 3.09 28.83 -0.65
N ASN A 198 4.32 28.31 -0.83
CA ASN A 198 5.43 29.05 -1.42
C ASN A 198 5.61 28.70 -2.92
N PRO A 199 5.26 29.61 -3.86
CA PRO A 199 5.31 29.34 -5.30
C PRO A 199 6.74 29.30 -5.87
N PHE A 200 7.76 29.68 -5.08
CA PHE A 200 9.15 29.74 -5.51
C PHE A 200 9.95 28.47 -5.20
N LEU A 201 9.39 27.58 -4.36
CA LEU A 201 10.01 26.29 -4.06
C LEU A 201 9.79 25.32 -5.22
N ASN A 202 10.79 24.49 -5.52
CA ASN A 202 10.66 23.44 -6.53
C ASN A 202 10.03 22.20 -5.89
N PRO A 203 8.86 21.75 -6.37
CA PRO A 203 8.18 20.62 -5.77
C PRO A 203 8.97 19.32 -5.96
N PRO A 204 8.80 18.34 -5.05
CA PRO A 204 9.40 17.03 -5.23
C PRO A 204 8.91 16.39 -6.54
N PRO A 205 9.79 15.68 -7.29
CA PRO A 205 9.41 15.08 -8.57
C PRO A 205 8.20 14.14 -8.42
N GLY A 206 7.17 14.35 -9.25
CA GLY A 206 5.97 13.52 -9.28
C GLY A 206 4.95 13.79 -8.17
N GLN A 207 5.15 14.81 -7.33
CA GLN A 207 4.15 15.26 -6.35
C GLN A 207 3.36 16.47 -6.86
N LYS A 208 2.05 16.46 -6.61
CA LYS A 208 1.13 17.56 -6.96
C LYS A 208 0.64 18.27 -5.69
N PRO A 209 0.42 19.60 -5.73
CA PRO A 209 -0.04 20.38 -4.58
C PRO A 209 -1.39 19.89 -4.08
N ASN A 210 -1.57 19.75 -2.77
CA ASN A 210 -2.89 19.43 -2.20
C ASN A 210 -3.92 20.52 -2.57
N MET A 211 -5.16 20.13 -2.91
CA MET A 211 -6.28 21.00 -3.32
C MET A 211 -6.62 22.14 -2.34
N LYS A 212 -6.16 22.04 -1.08
CA LYS A 212 -6.33 23.10 -0.07
C LYS A 212 -5.42 24.31 -0.29
N HIS A 213 -4.31 24.14 -1.01
CA HIS A 213 -3.35 25.18 -1.29
C HIS A 213 -3.70 25.80 -2.66
N PHE A 214 -4.44 26.91 -2.61
CA PHE A 214 -4.88 27.66 -3.78
C PHE A 214 -3.74 28.39 -4.52
N VAL A 215 -2.53 28.39 -3.95
CA VAL A 215 -1.38 29.08 -4.53
C VAL A 215 -0.79 28.20 -5.63
N MET A 216 -0.86 28.69 -6.87
CA MET A 216 -0.23 28.09 -8.04
C MET A 216 1.26 27.93 -7.80
N ASN A 217 1.75 26.69 -7.65
CA ASN A 217 3.14 26.39 -7.98
C ASN A 217 3.18 25.91 -9.44
N PRO A 218 3.40 26.82 -10.42
CA PRO A 218 3.39 26.46 -11.84
C PRO A 218 4.49 25.45 -12.20
N ARG A 219 5.54 25.31 -11.36
CA ARG A 219 6.62 24.34 -11.56
C ARG A 219 6.23 22.91 -11.15
N ALA A 220 5.08 22.73 -10.50
CA ALA A 220 4.52 21.41 -10.19
C ALA A 220 3.87 20.74 -11.40
N PHE A 221 3.68 21.47 -12.51
CA PHE A 221 3.00 20.99 -13.70
C PHE A 221 3.92 21.13 -14.91
N VAL A 222 3.84 20.15 -15.83
CA VAL A 222 4.65 20.15 -17.05
C VAL A 222 4.18 21.24 -18.01
N ASP A 223 2.88 21.53 -18.02
CA ASP A 223 2.27 22.58 -18.83
C ASP A 223 0.98 23.17 -18.22
N PHE A 224 0.46 24.22 -18.88
CA PHE A 224 -0.76 24.91 -18.47
C PHE A 224 -2.01 24.02 -18.48
N PHE A 225 -2.11 23.09 -19.44
CA PHE A 225 -3.27 22.21 -19.55
C PHE A 225 -3.29 21.18 -18.42
N GLU A 226 -2.13 20.70 -17.98
CA GLU A 226 -2.01 19.81 -16.83
C GLU A 226 -2.41 20.50 -15.53
N ALA A 227 -2.01 21.76 -15.35
CA ALA A 227 -2.45 22.57 -14.21
C ALA A 227 -3.98 22.76 -14.23
N VAL A 228 -4.56 23.10 -15.38
CA VAL A 228 -6.02 23.23 -15.55
C VAL A 228 -6.71 21.88 -15.27
N ALA A 229 -6.23 20.78 -15.83
CA ALA A 229 -6.81 19.46 -15.59
C ALA A 229 -6.72 19.06 -14.12
N TYR A 230 -5.62 19.36 -13.42
CA TYR A 230 -5.50 19.05 -12.00
C TYR A 230 -6.54 19.79 -11.17
N TYR A 231 -6.64 21.11 -11.32
CA TYR A 231 -7.56 21.91 -10.51
C TYR A 231 -9.02 21.78 -10.94
N PHE A 232 -9.32 21.48 -12.21
CA PHE A 232 -10.70 21.38 -12.71
C PHE A 232 -11.22 19.93 -12.83
N LEU A 233 -10.35 18.94 -13.03
CA LEU A 233 -10.70 17.52 -13.23
C LEU A 233 -10.09 16.59 -12.17
N GLY A 234 -9.39 17.12 -11.17
CA GLY A 234 -8.91 16.33 -10.03
C GLY A 234 -10.05 15.72 -9.21
N GLU A 235 -9.73 14.91 -8.20
CA GLU A 235 -10.72 14.23 -7.35
C GLU A 235 -11.49 15.24 -6.49
N TRP A 236 -12.55 15.81 -7.05
CA TRP A 236 -13.50 16.62 -6.31
C TRP A 236 -14.36 15.74 -5.41
N PRO A 237 -14.82 16.26 -4.26
CA PRO A 237 -15.93 15.65 -3.54
C PRO A 237 -17.12 15.44 -4.50
N PRO A 238 -17.85 14.31 -4.43
CA PRO A 238 -18.84 13.91 -5.44
C PRO A 238 -19.88 14.97 -5.78
N PHE A 239 -20.21 15.83 -4.82
CA PHE A 239 -21.09 16.98 -5.01
C PHE A 239 -20.56 17.96 -6.09
N TYR A 240 -19.30 18.37 -5.99
CA TYR A 240 -18.71 19.33 -6.93
C TYR A 240 -18.48 18.72 -8.32
N THR A 241 -18.12 17.44 -8.39
CA THR A 241 -18.07 16.68 -9.66
C THR A 241 -19.42 16.67 -10.36
N THR A 242 -20.50 16.49 -9.59
CA THR A 242 -21.87 16.44 -10.11
C THR A 242 -22.31 17.82 -10.60
N VAL A 243 -22.06 18.87 -9.83
CA VAL A 243 -22.36 20.26 -10.21
C VAL A 243 -21.60 20.67 -11.46
N TYR A 244 -20.29 20.38 -11.54
CA TYR A 244 -19.48 20.68 -12.71
C TYR A 244 -19.95 19.92 -13.96
N SER A 245 -20.22 18.61 -13.82
CA SER A 245 -20.76 17.80 -14.92
C SER A 245 -22.10 18.34 -15.42
N ALA A 246 -22.98 18.78 -14.51
CA ALA A 246 -24.25 19.40 -14.85
C ALA A 246 -24.06 20.74 -15.59
N ILE A 247 -23.11 21.57 -15.18
CA ILE A 247 -22.77 22.82 -15.86
C ILE A 247 -22.26 22.54 -17.27
N VAL A 248 -21.30 21.62 -17.43
CA VAL A 248 -20.76 21.24 -18.74
C VAL A 248 -21.85 20.68 -19.65
N PHE A 249 -22.73 19.82 -19.13
CA PHE A 249 -23.88 19.31 -19.89
C PHE A 249 -24.84 20.42 -20.30
N ALA A 250 -25.18 21.34 -19.40
CA ALA A 250 -26.08 22.45 -19.67
C ALA A 250 -25.51 23.39 -20.74
N PHE A 251 -24.22 23.75 -20.65
CA PHE A 251 -23.56 24.60 -21.65
C PHE A 251 -23.47 23.92 -23.01
N ASN A 252 -23.12 22.64 -23.07
CA ASN A 252 -23.08 21.89 -24.33
C ASN A 252 -24.47 21.74 -24.94
N PHE A 253 -25.49 21.48 -24.12
CA PHE A 253 -26.88 21.42 -24.58
C PHE A 253 -27.35 22.78 -25.12
N LEU A 254 -27.06 23.87 -24.41
CA LEU A 254 -27.41 25.22 -24.84
C LEU A 254 -26.70 25.58 -26.16
N ALA A 255 -25.43 25.25 -26.29
CA ALA A 255 -24.66 25.44 -27.51
C ALA A 255 -25.26 24.66 -28.68
N CYS A 256 -25.63 23.39 -28.48
CA CYS A 256 -26.33 22.58 -29.48
C CYS A 256 -27.67 23.20 -29.89
N VAL A 257 -28.49 23.66 -28.94
CA VAL A 257 -29.79 24.31 -29.22
C VAL A 257 -29.60 25.60 -30.02
N VAL A 258 -28.65 26.45 -29.64
CA VAL A 258 -28.32 27.68 -30.37
C VAL A 258 -27.84 27.36 -31.78
N PHE A 259 -27.00 26.34 -31.94
CA PHE A 259 -26.47 25.93 -33.25
C PHE A 259 -27.56 25.35 -34.16
N PHE A 260 -28.47 24.54 -33.61
CA PHE A 260 -29.66 24.05 -34.34
C PHE A 260 -30.63 25.18 -34.68
N GLY A 261 -30.84 26.13 -33.78
CA GLY A 261 -31.65 27.32 -34.04
C GLY A 261 -31.08 28.19 -35.16
N ALA A 262 -29.77 28.41 -35.15
CA ALA A 262 -29.05 29.16 -36.17
C ALA A 262 -29.06 28.43 -37.54
N SER A 263 -28.87 27.11 -37.54
CA SER A 263 -28.87 26.30 -38.78
C SER A 263 -30.25 26.19 -39.41
N ARG A 264 -31.33 26.18 -38.61
CA ARG A 264 -32.71 26.15 -39.08
C ARG A 264 -33.17 27.50 -39.63
N ARG A 265 -32.69 28.62 -39.07
CA ARG A 265 -32.91 29.98 -39.62
C ARG A 265 -32.22 30.20 -40.97
N ARG A 266 -31.13 29.48 -41.25
CA ARG A 266 -30.40 29.56 -42.54
C ARG A 266 -31.04 28.76 -43.68
N ARG A 267 -32.04 27.91 -43.37
CA ARG A 267 -32.75 27.05 -44.34
C ARG A 267 -34.19 27.51 -44.63
N ARG A 268 -34.65 28.58 -43.99
CA ARG A 268 -35.83 29.35 -44.39
C ARG A 268 -35.35 30.61 -45.10
#